data_AF-A0A834JVN0-F1
#
_entry.id   AF-A0A834JVN0-F1
#
_cell.length_a   1.000
_cell.length_b   1.000
_cell.length_c   1.000
_cell.angle_alpha   90.00
_cell.angle_beta   90.00
_cell.angle_gamma   90.00
#
_symmetry.space_group_name_H-M   'P 1'
#
loop_
_entity.id
_entity.type
_entity.pdbx_description
1 polymer ?
#
loop_
_entity_poly.entity_id
_entity_poly.type
_entity_poly.pdbx_seq_one_letter_code
_entity_poly.pdbx_strand_id
1 'polypeptide(L)'
;MDVTILCYRSNVTKLSSDEILELIEQLGDAYNSMHRFEITRYDELNRVLLDFYEGDYDMDAIMKELTPQCTLMLIKCLFNGNEYNCSELFSFEKTQDGYCCTFNYIIKGNTNNDEEPMEVRTVKDLGIERGLTVVMEPFLDDYFYTFLPVIGWKVTLFNPTDYPDNISGGVTEVLVSPLLESYLEIEAVSFYSTGQTKSYPISKRKCIFPNEIRTRYGDYSYSDCLVDCREQLIWKMCKCIPFYLPTRTEVNSKR
;
A
#
# COMPACT_ATOMS: atom_id res chain seq x y z
N MET A 1 -7.04 23.87 -22.52
CA MET A 1 -5.99 22.83 -22.53
C MET A 1 -4.71 23.54 -22.14
N ASP A 2 -4.50 23.73 -20.84
CA ASP A 2 -3.24 24.24 -20.33
C ASP A 2 -2.23 23.11 -20.38
N VAL A 3 -1.31 23.20 -21.35
CA VAL A 3 -0.12 22.37 -21.39
C VAL A 3 0.82 22.96 -20.35
N THR A 4 0.83 22.37 -19.15
CA THR A 4 1.86 22.68 -18.15
C THR A 4 3.18 22.18 -18.71
N ILE A 5 3.99 23.08 -19.28
CA ILE A 5 5.34 22.76 -19.70
C ILE A 5 6.15 22.53 -18.41
N LEU A 6 6.47 21.27 -18.12
CA LEU A 6 7.44 20.91 -17.10
C LEU A 6 8.84 21.32 -17.59
N CYS A 7 9.23 22.56 -17.31
CA CYS A 7 10.59 23.04 -17.54
C CYS A 7 11.49 22.51 -16.41
N TYR A 8 12.18 21.40 -16.65
CA TYR A 8 13.23 20.93 -15.73
C TYR A 8 14.50 21.76 -15.87
N ARG A 9 15.13 22.07 -14.74
CA ARG A 9 16.35 22.86 -14.68
C ARG A 9 17.55 22.02 -15.18
N SER A 10 18.32 22.56 -16.12
CA SER A 10 19.59 21.94 -16.54
C SER A 10 20.71 22.25 -15.53
N ASN A 11 21.67 21.33 -15.35
CA ASN A 11 22.83 21.44 -14.45
C ASN A 11 22.52 21.42 -12.94
N VAL A 12 21.55 20.62 -12.50
CA VAL A 12 21.32 20.36 -11.07
C VAL A 12 22.55 19.69 -10.43
N THR A 13 23.17 18.75 -11.14
CA THR A 13 24.37 18.04 -10.68
C THR A 13 25.42 17.98 -11.79
N LYS A 14 26.66 17.63 -11.42
CA LYS A 14 27.73 17.29 -12.38
C LYS A 14 27.82 15.79 -12.67
N LEU A 15 26.91 15.01 -12.08
CA LEU A 15 26.88 13.56 -12.23
C LEU A 15 26.34 13.18 -13.60
N SER A 16 26.83 12.06 -14.12
CA SER A 16 26.28 11.41 -15.31
C SER A 16 24.91 10.81 -15.02
N SER A 17 24.15 10.52 -16.08
CA SER A 17 22.84 9.87 -15.95
C SER A 17 22.95 8.52 -15.25
N ASP A 18 24.01 7.74 -15.52
CA ASP A 18 24.22 6.42 -14.91
C ASP A 18 24.48 6.55 -13.40
N GLU A 19 25.31 7.51 -12.98
CA GLU A 19 25.57 7.78 -11.56
C GLU A 19 24.28 8.23 -10.83
N ILE A 20 23.43 9.01 -11.49
CA ILE A 20 22.15 9.43 -10.92
C ILE A 20 21.22 8.22 -10.76
N LEU A 21 21.14 7.33 -11.76
CA LEU A 21 20.34 6.11 -11.67
C LEU A 21 20.82 5.22 -10.52
N GLU A 22 22.12 5.01 -10.39
CA GLU A 22 22.68 4.26 -9.25
C GLU A 22 22.36 4.88 -7.89
N LEU A 23 22.29 6.23 -7.80
CA LEU A 23 21.86 6.90 -6.57
C LEU A 23 20.36 6.73 -6.34
N ILE A 24 19.51 6.86 -7.37
CA ILE A 24 18.06 6.70 -7.26
C ILE A 24 17.69 5.27 -6.86
N GLU A 25 18.46 4.26 -7.28
CA GLU A 25 18.25 2.86 -6.86
C GLU A 25 18.26 2.71 -5.32
N GLN A 26 19.01 3.56 -4.60
CA GLN A 26 19.03 3.57 -3.14
C GLN A 26 17.68 3.95 -2.50
N LEU A 27 16.77 4.61 -3.23
CA LEU A 27 15.40 4.83 -2.76
C LEU A 27 14.65 3.51 -2.55
N GLY A 28 15.06 2.45 -3.25
CA GLY A 28 14.54 1.10 -3.08
C GLY A 28 14.67 0.58 -1.65
N ASP A 29 15.73 0.97 -0.93
CA ASP A 29 15.95 0.53 0.46
C ASP A 29 14.89 1.09 1.43
N ALA A 30 14.15 2.12 1.02
CA ALA A 30 13.01 2.61 1.79
C ALA A 30 11.89 1.54 1.91
N TYR A 31 11.78 0.62 0.95
CA TYR A 31 10.83 -0.50 1.00
C TYR A 31 11.30 -1.63 1.92
N ASN A 32 12.61 -1.76 2.18
CA ASN A 32 13.18 -2.90 2.88
C ASN A 32 14.14 -2.49 4.01
N SER A 33 13.61 -2.46 5.24
CA SER A 33 14.42 -2.23 6.45
C SER A 33 15.52 -3.27 6.73
N MET A 34 15.57 -4.40 6.01
CA MET A 34 16.61 -5.41 6.17
C MET A 34 17.86 -5.16 5.31
N HIS A 35 17.82 -4.26 4.32
CA HIS A 35 19.01 -3.89 3.56
C HIS A 35 19.83 -2.86 4.33
N ARG A 36 21.15 -3.06 4.41
CA ARG A 36 22.04 -2.12 5.10
C ARG A 36 22.29 -0.94 4.19
N PHE A 37 21.74 0.22 4.54
CA PHE A 37 22.08 1.49 3.92
C PHE A 37 23.61 1.70 3.91
N GLU A 38 24.19 1.90 2.73
CA GLU A 38 25.48 2.55 2.62
C GLU A 38 25.29 4.05 2.91
N ILE A 39 25.53 4.45 4.16
CA ILE A 39 25.28 5.81 4.68
C ILE A 39 25.85 6.89 3.74
N THR A 40 27.03 6.65 3.15
CA THR A 40 27.69 7.60 2.25
C THR A 40 26.93 7.85 0.95
N ARG A 41 26.32 6.81 0.35
CA ARG A 41 25.55 6.97 -0.90
C ARG A 41 24.21 7.64 -0.66
N TYR A 42 23.59 7.37 0.50
CA TYR A 42 22.34 8.03 0.88
C TYR A 42 22.53 9.54 1.09
N ASP A 43 23.63 9.96 1.71
CA ASP A 43 23.95 11.39 1.87
C ASP A 43 24.14 12.11 0.52
N GLU A 44 24.74 11.43 -0.46
CA GLU A 44 24.89 11.95 -1.82
C GLU A 44 23.55 12.07 -2.54
N LEU A 45 22.72 11.03 -2.49
CA LEU A 45 21.36 11.04 -3.02
C LEU A 45 20.54 12.19 -2.39
N ASN A 46 20.57 12.32 -1.06
CA ASN A 46 19.84 13.36 -0.33
C ASN A 46 20.25 14.76 -0.81
N ARG A 47 21.54 15.02 -1.04
CA ARG A 47 22.00 16.32 -1.60
C ARG A 47 21.44 16.57 -3.00
N VAL A 48 21.46 15.56 -3.86
CA VAL A 48 20.90 15.67 -5.22
C VAL A 48 19.41 15.96 -5.18
N LEU A 49 18.66 15.30 -4.31
CA LEU A 49 17.22 15.54 -4.14
C LEU A 49 16.94 16.94 -3.58
N LEU A 50 17.68 17.39 -2.56
CA LEU A 50 17.54 18.75 -2.02
C LEU A 50 17.81 19.83 -3.08
N ASP A 51 18.83 19.63 -3.92
CA ASP A 51 19.15 20.56 -5.01
C ASP A 51 18.08 20.52 -6.12
N PHE A 52 17.53 19.34 -6.44
CA PHE A 52 16.49 19.17 -7.46
C PHE A 52 15.14 19.78 -7.04
N TYR A 53 14.72 19.55 -5.79
CA TYR A 53 13.46 20.05 -5.24
C TYR A 53 13.57 21.47 -4.63
N GLU A 54 14.75 22.09 -4.69
CA GLU A 54 15.03 23.43 -4.15
C GLU A 54 14.71 23.56 -2.64
N GLY A 55 14.97 22.51 -1.87
CA GLY A 55 14.71 22.45 -0.43
C GLY A 55 14.21 21.09 0.01
N ASP A 56 13.41 21.08 1.08
CA ASP A 56 12.82 19.85 1.61
C ASP A 56 11.92 19.18 0.55
N TYR A 57 11.98 17.85 0.52
CA TYR A 57 11.21 17.03 -0.40
C TYR A 57 10.31 16.04 0.35
N ASP A 58 9.22 15.63 -0.29
CA ASP A 58 8.31 14.63 0.24
C ASP A 58 8.62 13.26 -0.34
N MET A 59 9.20 12.39 0.49
CA MET A 59 9.46 11.00 0.11
C MET A 59 8.20 10.26 -0.36
N ASP A 60 7.04 10.51 0.27
CA ASP A 60 5.80 9.83 -0.13
C ASP A 60 5.41 10.20 -1.56
N ALA A 61 5.54 11.48 -1.93
CA ALA A 61 5.29 11.97 -3.28
C ALA A 61 6.29 11.42 -4.31
N ILE A 62 7.58 11.39 -3.97
CA ILE A 62 8.63 10.83 -4.85
C ILE A 62 8.36 9.36 -5.12
N MET A 63 8.16 8.56 -4.07
CA MET A 63 7.92 7.12 -4.22
C MET A 63 6.62 6.86 -5.00
N LYS A 64 5.59 7.70 -4.83
CA LYS A 64 4.35 7.64 -5.60
C LYS A 64 4.57 7.89 -7.09
N GLU A 65 5.38 8.90 -7.42
CA GLU A 65 5.68 9.28 -8.81
C GLU A 65 6.53 8.23 -9.53
N LEU A 66 7.52 7.66 -8.83
CA LEU A 66 8.41 6.63 -9.36
C LEU A 66 7.74 5.25 -9.48
N THR A 67 6.63 5.02 -8.78
CA THR A 67 5.92 3.73 -8.85
C THR A 67 5.13 3.62 -10.16
N PRO A 68 5.18 2.45 -10.85
CA PRO A 68 4.36 2.20 -12.04
C PRO A 68 2.86 2.40 -11.78
N GLN A 69 2.19 3.06 -12.73
CA GLN A 69 0.75 3.37 -12.62
C GLN A 69 -0.12 2.15 -12.95
N CYS A 70 -1.26 2.00 -12.25
CA CYS A 70 -2.19 0.88 -12.47
C CYS A 70 -2.73 0.79 -13.89
N THR A 71 -2.91 1.93 -14.56
CA THR A 71 -3.38 1.99 -15.96
C THR A 71 -2.42 1.37 -16.95
N LEU A 72 -1.14 1.27 -16.59
CA LEU A 72 -0.11 0.63 -17.41
C LEU A 72 0.01 -0.86 -17.09
N MET A 73 -0.03 -1.21 -15.79
CA MET A 73 0.12 -2.59 -15.34
C MET A 73 -1.12 -3.46 -15.59
N LEU A 74 -2.33 -2.92 -15.44
CA LEU A 74 -3.58 -3.68 -15.52
C LEU A 74 -4.19 -3.55 -16.92
N ILE A 75 -4.05 -4.60 -17.73
CA ILE A 75 -4.50 -4.61 -19.13
C ILE A 75 -6.00 -4.91 -19.24
N LYS A 76 -6.48 -5.91 -18.48
CA LYS A 76 -7.86 -6.39 -18.55
C LYS A 76 -8.37 -6.78 -17.17
N CYS A 77 -9.57 -6.34 -16.83
CA CYS A 77 -10.20 -6.64 -15.56
C CYS A 77 -11.63 -7.16 -15.76
N LEU A 78 -11.94 -8.28 -15.11
CA LEU A 78 -13.29 -8.82 -15.04
C LEU A 78 -13.67 -9.06 -13.59
N PHE A 79 -14.94 -8.81 -13.27
CA PHE A 79 -15.50 -9.09 -11.95
C PHE A 79 -16.94 -9.58 -12.09
N ASN A 80 -17.31 -10.67 -11.39
CA ASN A 80 -18.63 -11.30 -11.52
C ASN A 80 -19.01 -11.63 -12.99
N GLY A 81 -18.02 -11.97 -13.82
CA GLY A 81 -18.20 -12.29 -15.24
C GLY A 81 -18.44 -11.09 -16.15
N ASN A 82 -18.37 -9.86 -15.64
CA ASN A 82 -18.48 -8.64 -16.45
C ASN A 82 -17.10 -8.00 -16.62
N GLU A 83 -16.83 -7.52 -17.82
CA GLU A 83 -15.62 -6.76 -18.12
C GLU A 83 -15.77 -5.31 -17.65
N TYR A 84 -14.72 -4.77 -17.03
CA TYR A 84 -14.67 -3.40 -16.52
C TYR A 84 -13.40 -2.71 -16.98
N ASN A 85 -13.44 -1.38 -17.03
CA ASN A 85 -12.20 -0.62 -17.06
C ASN A 85 -11.46 -0.85 -15.73
N CYS A 86 -10.19 -1.24 -15.79
CA CYS A 86 -9.39 -1.50 -14.60
C CYS A 86 -9.31 -0.29 -13.67
N SER A 87 -9.31 0.93 -14.21
CA SER A 87 -9.32 2.18 -13.43
C SER A 87 -10.61 2.43 -12.64
N GLU A 88 -11.71 1.74 -12.96
CA GLU A 88 -12.97 1.81 -12.20
C GLU A 88 -13.04 0.76 -11.08
N LEU A 89 -12.21 -0.30 -11.18
CA LEU A 89 -12.16 -1.38 -10.19
C LEU A 89 -11.01 -1.24 -9.20
N PHE A 90 -9.88 -0.71 -9.65
CA PHE A 90 -8.65 -0.58 -8.87
C PHE A 90 -8.36 0.88 -8.55
N SER A 91 -7.92 1.11 -7.33
CA SER A 91 -7.33 2.38 -6.88
C SER A 91 -5.83 2.22 -6.68
N PHE A 92 -5.11 3.35 -6.78
CA PHE A 92 -3.67 3.40 -6.56
C PHE A 92 -3.41 3.86 -5.13
N GLU A 93 -3.18 2.90 -4.24
CA GLU A 93 -3.19 3.13 -2.80
C GLU A 93 -1.89 2.70 -2.14
N LYS A 94 -1.59 3.36 -1.03
CA LYS A 94 -0.41 3.06 -0.23
C LYS A 94 -0.62 1.82 0.64
N THR A 95 0.35 0.91 0.57
CA THR A 95 0.41 -0.35 1.32
C THR A 95 1.80 -0.53 1.93
N GLN A 96 2.02 -1.63 2.66
CA GLN A 96 3.33 -1.96 3.20
C GLN A 96 4.43 -2.14 2.14
N ASP A 97 4.05 -2.53 0.91
CA ASP A 97 4.96 -2.70 -0.22
C ASP A 97 5.02 -1.40 -1.06
N GLY A 98 4.60 -0.26 -0.49
CA GLY A 98 4.46 1.06 -1.11
C GLY A 98 3.18 1.21 -1.91
N TYR A 99 3.20 1.99 -2.99
CA TYR A 99 2.00 2.22 -3.80
C TYR A 99 1.67 0.99 -4.64
N CYS A 100 0.44 0.50 -4.54
CA CYS A 100 -0.03 -0.72 -5.20
C CYS A 100 -1.42 -0.50 -5.79
N CYS A 101 -1.78 -1.34 -6.75
CA CYS A 101 -3.14 -1.38 -7.29
C CYS A 101 -4.02 -2.22 -6.38
N THR A 102 -4.94 -1.58 -5.67
CA THR A 102 -5.83 -2.26 -4.73
C THR A 102 -7.23 -2.38 -5.29
N PHE A 103 -7.79 -3.59 -5.23
CA PHE A 103 -9.19 -3.84 -5.51
C PHE A 103 -9.95 -3.92 -4.18
N ASN A 104 -11.11 -3.26 -4.11
CA ASN A 104 -12.07 -3.41 -3.01
C ASN A 104 -11.52 -3.02 -1.62
N TYR A 105 -10.57 -2.08 -1.55
CA TYR A 105 -9.98 -1.59 -0.30
C TYR A 105 -10.68 -0.31 0.17
N ILE A 106 -11.22 -0.32 1.39
CA ILE A 106 -11.98 0.78 2.00
C ILE A 106 -11.08 1.56 2.96
N ILE A 107 -10.59 2.70 2.51
CA ILE A 107 -9.77 3.58 3.33
C ILE A 107 -10.65 4.58 4.08
N LYS A 108 -10.85 4.34 5.38
CA LYS A 108 -11.55 5.27 6.29
C LYS A 108 -10.57 6.36 6.78
N GLY A 109 -10.22 7.32 5.92
CA GLY A 109 -9.29 8.37 6.33
C GLY A 109 -9.08 9.55 5.38
N ASN A 110 -9.54 9.47 4.13
CA ASN A 110 -9.30 10.50 3.12
C ASN A 110 -10.55 11.05 2.43
N THR A 111 -11.74 10.53 2.77
CA THR A 111 -12.98 11.05 2.24
C THR A 111 -13.26 12.39 2.92
N ASN A 112 -13.17 13.48 2.16
CA ASN A 112 -13.96 14.67 2.44
C ASN A 112 -15.41 14.21 2.72
N ASN A 113 -16.10 14.84 3.67
CA ASN A 113 -17.44 14.43 4.13
C ASN A 113 -18.53 14.38 3.04
N ASP A 114 -18.19 14.67 1.78
CA ASP A 114 -19.05 14.74 0.60
C ASP A 114 -18.94 13.51 -0.32
N GLU A 115 -18.03 12.56 -0.08
CA GLU A 115 -17.93 11.32 -0.87
C GLU A 115 -18.78 10.20 -0.25
N GLU A 116 -19.59 9.54 -1.08
CA GLU A 116 -20.39 8.38 -0.64
C GLU A 116 -19.46 7.28 -0.10
N PRO A 117 -19.86 6.59 0.99
CA PRO A 117 -19.06 5.52 1.55
C PRO A 117 -18.81 4.44 0.49
N MET A 118 -17.54 4.10 0.27
CA MET A 118 -17.18 3.03 -0.64
C MET A 118 -17.79 1.71 -0.14
N GLU A 119 -18.67 1.10 -0.93
CA GLU A 119 -19.28 -0.19 -0.59
C GLU A 119 -18.39 -1.35 -1.03
N VAL A 120 -18.29 -2.37 -0.17
CA VAL A 120 -17.57 -3.61 -0.49
C VAL A 120 -18.27 -4.31 -1.66
N ARG A 121 -17.52 -4.53 -2.74
CA ARG A 121 -17.95 -5.36 -3.86
C ARG A 121 -17.95 -6.83 -3.43
N THR A 122 -19.04 -7.53 -3.68
CA THR A 122 -19.22 -8.94 -3.32
C THR A 122 -19.46 -9.81 -4.56
N VAL A 123 -19.05 -11.07 -4.46
CA VAL A 123 -19.36 -12.07 -5.50
C VAL A 123 -20.80 -12.54 -5.35
N LYS A 124 -21.49 -12.78 -6.47
CA LYS A 124 -22.89 -13.25 -6.46
C LYS A 124 -23.01 -14.76 -6.33
N ASP A 125 -22.11 -15.47 -7.00
CA ASP A 125 -22.09 -16.93 -7.11
C ASP A 125 -20.64 -17.43 -7.04
N LEU A 126 -20.47 -18.74 -6.85
CA LEU A 126 -19.16 -19.39 -6.87
C LEU A 126 -18.73 -19.73 -8.31
N GLY A 127 -17.42 -19.75 -8.55
CA GLY A 127 -16.81 -20.18 -9.82
C GLY A 127 -15.72 -19.23 -10.31
N ILE A 128 -14.83 -19.76 -11.15
CA ILE A 128 -13.65 -19.02 -11.64
C ILE A 128 -14.02 -17.76 -12.43
N GLU A 129 -15.14 -17.77 -13.16
CA GLU A 129 -15.63 -16.62 -13.93
C GLU A 129 -16.37 -15.60 -13.08
N ARG A 130 -16.74 -15.95 -11.83
CA ARG A 130 -17.51 -15.08 -10.92
C ARG A 130 -16.61 -14.26 -10.01
N GLY A 131 -15.35 -14.66 -9.85
CA GLY A 131 -14.35 -13.95 -9.07
C GLY A 131 -13.84 -12.68 -9.76
N LEU A 132 -12.65 -12.27 -9.33
CA LEU A 132 -11.86 -11.22 -9.96
C LEU A 132 -10.86 -11.89 -10.92
N THR A 133 -10.84 -11.45 -12.17
CA THR A 133 -9.84 -11.86 -13.16
C THR A 133 -9.09 -10.64 -13.63
N VAL A 134 -7.76 -10.71 -13.61
CA VAL A 134 -6.88 -9.60 -13.97
C VAL A 134 -5.81 -10.12 -14.91
N VAL A 135 -5.61 -9.42 -16.03
CA VAL A 135 -4.47 -9.62 -16.93
C VAL A 135 -3.50 -8.46 -16.72
N MET A 136 -2.24 -8.78 -16.44
CA MET A 136 -1.23 -7.81 -16.00
C MET A 136 0.01 -7.83 -16.91
N GLU A 137 0.62 -6.67 -17.15
CA GLU A 137 1.86 -6.50 -17.91
C GLU A 137 3.07 -6.37 -16.97
N PRO A 138 3.93 -7.40 -16.83
CA PRO A 138 5.00 -7.42 -15.83
C PRO A 138 6.18 -6.49 -16.12
N PHE A 139 6.30 -5.87 -17.30
CA PHE A 139 7.39 -4.94 -17.65
C PHE A 139 8.79 -5.49 -17.36
N LEU A 140 9.10 -6.69 -17.88
CA LEU A 140 10.35 -7.41 -17.59
C LEU A 140 11.63 -6.65 -17.93
N ASP A 141 11.56 -5.72 -18.87
CA ASP A 141 12.69 -4.89 -19.30
C ASP A 141 12.88 -3.62 -18.44
N ASP A 142 11.97 -3.34 -17.49
CA ASP A 142 11.94 -2.13 -16.65
C ASP A 142 11.98 -2.47 -15.14
N TYR A 143 12.70 -3.53 -14.77
CA TYR A 143 12.95 -3.89 -13.36
C TYR A 143 14.08 -3.02 -12.80
N PHE A 144 13.74 -1.80 -12.36
CA PHE A 144 14.72 -0.86 -11.83
C PHE A 144 15.24 -1.25 -10.43
N TYR A 145 14.34 -1.64 -9.51
CA TYR A 145 14.67 -2.13 -8.17
C TYR A 145 13.79 -3.32 -7.81
N THR A 146 14.39 -4.40 -7.30
CA THR A 146 13.64 -5.60 -6.92
C THR A 146 13.89 -5.95 -5.46
N PHE A 147 12.89 -5.72 -4.60
CA PHE A 147 13.01 -6.02 -3.16
C PHE A 147 12.82 -7.51 -2.83
N LEU A 148 12.22 -8.29 -3.74
CA LEU A 148 12.12 -9.75 -3.66
C LEU A 148 12.90 -10.39 -4.82
N PRO A 149 13.63 -11.49 -4.62
CA PRO A 149 14.38 -12.15 -5.69
C PRO A 149 13.45 -12.99 -6.60
N VAL A 150 12.37 -12.39 -7.11
CA VAL A 150 11.32 -13.05 -7.89
C VAL A 150 10.92 -12.19 -9.08
N ILE A 151 10.60 -12.84 -10.20
CA ILE A 151 10.09 -12.19 -11.41
C ILE A 151 8.59 -12.43 -11.49
N GLY A 152 7.83 -11.36 -11.70
CA GLY A 152 6.37 -11.40 -11.76
C GLY A 152 5.72 -10.52 -10.70
N TRP A 153 4.59 -10.99 -10.18
CA TRP A 153 3.70 -10.20 -9.34
C TRP A 153 3.60 -10.78 -7.94
N LYS A 154 3.65 -9.89 -6.94
CA LYS A 154 3.22 -10.19 -5.59
C LYS A 154 1.76 -9.75 -5.43
N VAL A 155 0.87 -10.71 -5.22
CA VAL A 155 -0.55 -10.47 -4.94
C VAL A 155 -0.78 -10.63 -3.44
N THR A 156 -1.37 -9.59 -2.85
CA THR A 156 -1.60 -9.49 -1.41
C THR A 156 -3.10 -9.52 -1.14
N LEU A 157 -3.59 -10.57 -0.46
CA LEU A 157 -4.98 -10.70 -0.04
C LEU A 157 -5.12 -10.26 1.43
N PHE A 158 -6.11 -9.41 1.70
CA PHE A 158 -6.36 -8.86 3.03
C PHE A 158 -7.82 -8.44 3.19
N ASN A 159 -8.22 -8.15 4.42
CA ASN A 159 -9.56 -7.67 4.72
C ASN A 159 -9.77 -6.25 4.14
N PRO A 160 -10.87 -5.97 3.43
CA PRO A 160 -11.12 -4.67 2.81
C PRO A 160 -11.09 -3.46 3.76
N THR A 161 -11.20 -3.66 5.08
CA THR A 161 -11.17 -2.55 6.06
C THR A 161 -9.86 -2.43 6.82
N ASP A 162 -8.94 -3.39 6.66
CA ASP A 162 -7.69 -3.43 7.42
C ASP A 162 -6.55 -2.89 6.55
N TYR A 163 -5.58 -2.24 7.18
CA TYR A 163 -4.35 -1.88 6.49
C TYR A 163 -3.54 -3.15 6.16
N PRO A 164 -3.09 -3.36 4.90
CA PRO A 164 -2.39 -4.57 4.48
C PRO A 164 -0.97 -4.62 5.05
N ASP A 165 -0.83 -5.17 6.25
CA ASP A 165 0.42 -5.42 6.95
C ASP A 165 0.66 -6.92 7.18
N ASN A 166 1.73 -7.46 6.60
CA ASN A 166 2.13 -8.85 6.69
C ASN A 166 2.67 -9.22 8.08
N ILE A 167 3.33 -8.28 8.75
CA ILE A 167 3.83 -8.48 10.12
C ILE A 167 2.68 -8.69 11.11
N SER A 168 1.52 -8.08 10.87
CA SER A 168 0.32 -8.28 11.68
C SER A 168 -0.30 -9.68 11.55
N GLY A 169 0.03 -10.41 10.48
CA GLY A 169 -0.56 -11.71 10.15
C GLY A 169 -1.95 -11.65 9.51
N GLY A 170 -2.47 -10.44 9.21
CA GLY A 170 -3.77 -10.24 8.55
C GLY A 170 -3.75 -10.35 7.02
N VAL A 171 -2.63 -10.78 6.44
CA VAL A 171 -2.36 -10.77 5.00
C VAL A 171 -1.93 -12.15 4.52
N THR A 172 -2.40 -12.54 3.33
CA THR A 172 -1.87 -13.68 2.58
C THR A 172 -1.15 -13.18 1.34
N GLU A 173 0.09 -13.62 1.13
CA GLU A 173 0.91 -13.23 -0.02
C GLU A 173 1.03 -14.40 -1.00
N VAL A 174 0.83 -14.11 -2.29
CA VAL A 174 0.94 -15.08 -3.38
C VAL A 174 1.84 -14.50 -4.46
N LEU A 175 2.76 -15.31 -4.98
CA LEU A 175 3.65 -14.91 -6.07
C LEU A 175 3.16 -15.52 -7.37
N VAL A 176 2.98 -14.69 -8.39
CA VAL A 176 2.47 -15.07 -9.70
C VAL A 176 3.55 -14.80 -10.75
N SER A 177 4.03 -15.85 -11.40
CA SER A 177 5.02 -15.71 -12.46
C SER A 177 4.39 -15.23 -13.78
N PRO A 178 5.15 -14.50 -14.62
CA PRO A 178 4.72 -14.12 -15.97
C PRO A 178 4.37 -15.33 -16.83
N LEU A 179 3.59 -15.10 -17.90
CA LEU A 179 3.23 -16.09 -18.91
C LEU A 179 2.44 -17.30 -18.38
N LEU A 180 1.93 -17.23 -17.15
CA LEU A 180 1.10 -18.25 -16.54
C LEU A 180 -0.26 -17.67 -16.14
N GLU A 181 -1.30 -18.48 -16.30
CA GLU A 181 -2.59 -18.23 -15.69
C GLU A 181 -2.63 -18.92 -14.32
N SER A 182 -2.80 -18.14 -13.26
CA SER A 182 -2.78 -18.63 -11.88
C SER A 182 -4.16 -18.44 -11.24
N TYR A 183 -4.71 -19.50 -10.66
CA TYR A 183 -5.99 -19.48 -9.97
C TYR A 183 -5.77 -19.48 -8.46
N LEU A 184 -6.35 -18.48 -7.79
CA LEU A 184 -6.31 -18.35 -6.33
C LEU A 184 -7.69 -18.59 -5.76
N GLU A 185 -7.87 -19.74 -5.10
CA GLU A 185 -9.09 -20.05 -4.38
C GLU A 185 -9.10 -19.32 -3.02
N ILE A 186 -10.19 -18.63 -2.72
CA ILE A 186 -10.38 -17.89 -1.47
C ILE A 186 -11.41 -18.62 -0.62
N GLU A 187 -10.97 -19.12 0.54
CA GLU A 187 -11.84 -19.71 1.56
C GLU A 187 -11.99 -18.76 2.75
N ALA A 188 -13.22 -18.28 2.99
CA ALA A 188 -13.51 -17.38 4.10
C ALA A 188 -14.02 -18.16 5.31
N VAL A 189 -13.26 -18.15 6.40
CA VAL A 189 -13.66 -18.77 7.68
C VAL A 189 -13.98 -17.68 8.69
N SER A 190 -15.21 -17.67 9.22
CA SER A 190 -15.63 -16.71 10.23
C SER A 190 -16.05 -17.40 11.52
N PHE A 191 -15.54 -16.90 12.65
CA PHE A 191 -15.99 -17.30 13.99
C PHE A 191 -16.62 -16.09 14.67
N TYR A 192 -17.85 -16.22 15.18
CA TYR A 192 -18.52 -15.15 15.91
C TYR A 192 -18.88 -15.59 17.33
N SER A 193 -18.67 -14.67 18.27
CA SER A 193 -19.11 -14.83 19.65
C SER A 193 -20.60 -14.55 19.78
N THR A 194 -21.26 -15.18 20.75
CA THR A 194 -22.67 -14.87 21.05
C THR A 194 -22.81 -13.44 21.57
N GLY A 195 -23.95 -12.80 21.31
CA GLY A 195 -24.16 -11.40 21.69
C GLY A 195 -24.03 -11.13 23.20
N GLN A 196 -24.31 -12.12 24.05
CA GLN A 196 -24.20 -12.03 25.51
C GLN A 196 -22.76 -11.77 25.97
N THR A 197 -21.75 -12.18 25.20
CA THR A 197 -20.33 -11.95 25.53
C THR A 197 -20.00 -10.45 25.59
N LYS A 198 -20.73 -9.59 24.86
CA LYS A 198 -20.57 -8.12 24.90
C LYS A 198 -20.88 -7.52 26.28
N SER A 199 -21.68 -8.18 27.10
CA SER A 199 -22.04 -7.68 28.44
C SER A 199 -20.88 -7.78 29.45
N TYR A 200 -19.91 -8.65 29.19
CA TYR A 200 -18.73 -8.80 30.05
C TYR A 200 -17.68 -7.74 29.73
N PRO A 201 -17.04 -7.14 30.75
CA PRO A 201 -15.98 -6.16 30.53
C PRO A 201 -14.79 -6.78 29.80
N ILE A 202 -14.09 -5.97 28.99
CA ILE A 202 -12.94 -6.37 28.16
C ILE A 202 -11.92 -7.19 28.97
N SER A 203 -11.63 -6.78 30.20
CA SER A 203 -10.67 -7.44 31.10
C SER A 203 -11.00 -8.90 31.44
N LYS A 204 -12.30 -9.26 31.45
CA LYS A 204 -12.74 -10.64 31.72
C LYS A 204 -12.76 -11.50 30.46
N ARG A 205 -13.24 -10.96 29.34
CA ARG A 205 -13.38 -11.71 28.08
C ARG A 205 -12.12 -11.74 27.22
N LYS A 206 -11.17 -10.84 27.46
CA LYS A 206 -9.85 -10.76 26.79
C LYS A 206 -9.91 -10.66 25.25
N CYS A 207 -11.03 -10.20 24.71
CA CYS A 207 -11.20 -9.86 23.31
C CYS A 207 -11.81 -8.46 23.20
N ILE A 208 -11.73 -7.84 22.03
CA ILE A 208 -12.26 -6.51 21.75
C ILE A 208 -13.16 -6.63 20.52
N PHE A 209 -14.35 -6.04 20.57
CA PHE A 209 -15.26 -5.93 19.45
C PHE A 209 -14.95 -4.68 18.64
N PRO A 210 -15.27 -4.66 17.32
CA PRO A 210 -14.90 -3.57 16.42
C PRO A 210 -15.27 -2.16 16.92
N ASN A 211 -16.44 -2.01 17.57
CA ASN A 211 -16.96 -0.69 17.96
C ASN A 211 -16.54 -0.23 19.37
N GLU A 212 -15.77 -1.03 20.11
CA GLU A 212 -15.42 -0.71 21.50
C GLU A 212 -14.16 0.14 21.62
N ILE A 213 -13.25 -0.02 20.66
CA ILE A 213 -12.03 0.76 20.54
C ILE A 213 -11.96 1.22 19.11
N ARG A 214 -11.62 2.48 18.90
CA ARG A 214 -11.27 2.97 17.56
C ARG A 214 -9.77 2.89 17.38
N THR A 215 -9.36 2.27 16.28
CA THR A 215 -8.01 2.42 15.75
C THR A 215 -7.97 3.69 14.91
N ARG A 216 -6.79 4.10 14.47
CA ARG A 216 -6.69 5.21 13.50
C ARG A 216 -7.26 4.88 12.13
N TYR A 217 -7.41 3.59 11.84
CA TYR A 217 -7.94 3.04 10.60
C TYR A 217 -9.46 2.78 10.66
N GLY A 218 -10.09 3.13 11.79
CA GLY A 218 -11.53 3.05 11.97
C GLY A 218 -11.92 2.12 13.11
N ASP A 219 -12.72 1.12 12.78
CA ASP A 219 -13.18 0.14 13.76
C ASP A 219 -12.05 -0.82 14.11
N TYR A 220 -12.06 -1.37 15.32
CA TYR A 220 -11.00 -2.26 15.77
C TYR A 220 -10.93 -3.53 14.93
N SER A 221 -9.75 -3.76 14.35
CA SER A 221 -9.25 -5.07 13.95
C SER A 221 -7.94 -5.37 14.69
N TYR A 222 -7.60 -6.66 14.81
CA TYR A 222 -6.34 -7.06 15.43
C TYR A 222 -5.15 -6.52 14.63
N SER A 223 -5.22 -6.59 13.30
CA SER A 223 -4.17 -6.14 12.38
C SER A 223 -3.89 -4.65 12.53
N ASP A 224 -4.93 -3.83 12.45
CA ASP A 224 -4.84 -2.37 12.56
C ASP A 224 -4.30 -1.91 13.92
N CYS A 225 -4.66 -2.63 14.99
CA CYS A 225 -4.13 -2.36 16.33
C CYS A 225 -2.61 -2.56 16.39
N LEU A 226 -2.09 -3.61 15.75
CA LEU A 226 -0.64 -3.86 15.68
C LEU A 226 0.08 -2.80 14.84
N VAL A 227 -0.52 -2.41 13.71
CA VAL A 227 0.02 -1.33 12.86
C VAL A 227 0.08 -0.01 13.61
N ASP A 228 -1.02 0.38 14.29
CA ASP A 228 -1.07 1.60 15.11
C ASP A 228 -0.03 1.54 16.24
N CYS A 229 0.07 0.42 16.95
CA CYS A 229 1.08 0.23 18.00
C CYS A 229 2.51 0.41 17.47
N ARG A 230 2.82 -0.22 16.32
CA ARG A 230 4.13 -0.12 15.68
C ARG A 230 4.45 1.31 15.29
N GLU A 231 3.51 2.00 14.65
CA GLU A 231 3.66 3.40 14.25
C GLU A 231 3.92 4.30 15.47
N GLN A 232 3.17 4.12 16.56
CA GLN A 232 3.39 4.86 17.81
C GLN A 232 4.78 4.63 18.41
N LEU A 233 5.28 3.39 18.37
CA LEU A 233 6.60 3.05 18.86
C LEU A 233 7.69 3.70 18.01
N ILE A 234 7.60 3.60 16.69
CA ILE A 234 8.55 4.22 15.76
C ILE A 234 8.55 5.74 15.97
N TRP A 235 7.39 6.39 16.06
CA TRP A 235 7.32 7.82 16.33
C TRP A 235 7.94 8.22 17.69
N LYS A 236 7.69 7.43 18.74
CA LYS A 236 8.23 7.71 20.08
C LYS A 236 9.77 7.61 20.11
N MET A 237 10.34 6.63 19.41
CA MET A 237 11.77 6.32 19.40
C MET A 237 12.55 7.13 18.37
N CYS A 238 12.08 7.14 17.13
CA CYS A 238 12.82 7.65 15.96
C CYS A 238 12.37 9.04 15.50
N LYS A 239 11.17 9.51 15.92
CA LYS A 239 10.60 10.81 15.53
C LYS A 239 10.34 10.99 14.02
N CYS A 240 10.33 9.90 13.27
CA CYS A 240 9.92 9.83 11.86
C CYS A 240 8.99 8.62 11.65
N ILE A 241 8.33 8.53 10.49
CA ILE A 241 7.49 7.40 10.11
C ILE A 241 7.93 6.99 8.68
N PRO A 242 8.23 5.70 8.42
CA PRO A 242 8.50 5.20 7.08
C PRO A 242 7.38 5.53 6.10
N PHE A 243 7.73 5.86 4.85
CA PHE A 243 6.76 6.36 3.87
C PHE A 243 5.60 5.39 3.62
N TYR A 244 5.88 4.08 3.58
CA TYR A 244 4.88 3.05 3.32
C TYR A 244 3.83 2.99 4.43
N LEU A 245 4.17 3.38 5.67
CA LEU A 245 3.16 3.47 6.72
C LEU A 245 2.20 4.64 6.44
N PRO A 246 0.91 4.45 6.74
CA PRO A 246 -0.08 5.50 6.57
C PRO A 246 0.25 6.69 7.48
N THR A 247 0.12 7.88 6.92
CA THR A 247 0.55 9.12 7.57
C THR A 247 -0.48 9.54 8.62
N ARG A 248 0.01 10.14 9.69
CA ARG A 248 -0.81 10.60 10.81
C ARG A 248 -1.68 11.80 10.38
N THR A 249 -2.88 11.57 9.86
CA THR A 249 -3.93 12.59 9.95
C THR A 249 -4.36 12.66 11.41
N GLU A 250 -4.23 13.84 12.01
CA GLU A 250 -4.61 14.06 13.41
C GLU A 250 -6.11 13.84 13.58
N VAL A 251 -6.53 12.60 13.84
CA VAL A 251 -7.82 12.37 14.47
C VAL A 251 -7.67 12.90 15.88
N ASN A 252 -8.10 14.15 16.07
CA ASN A 252 -8.27 14.79 17.36
C ASN A 252 -9.13 13.89 18.25
N SER A 253 -8.47 12.99 18.98
CA SER A 253 -9.02 12.30 20.12
C SER A 253 -9.33 13.38 21.15
N LYS A 254 -10.58 13.85 21.13
CA LYS A 254 -11.14 14.59 22.26
C LYS A 254 -10.98 13.68 23.48
N ARG A 255 -10.09 14.11 24.39
CA ARG A 255 -10.09 13.69 25.80
C ARG A 255 -11.44 13.91 26.43
#